data_AF-A0A6B0CPY6-F1
#
_entry.id   AF-A0A6B0CPY6-F1
#
_cell.length_a   1.000
_cell.length_b   1.000
_cell.length_c   1.000
_cell.angle_alpha   90.00
_cell.angle_beta   90.00
_cell.angle_gamma   90.00
#
_symmetry.space_group_name_H-M   'P 1'
#
loop_
_entity.id
_entity.type
_entity.pdbx_description
1 polymer ?
#
loop_
_entity_poly.entity_id
_entity_poly.type
_entity_poly.pdbx_seq_one_letter_code
_entity_poly.pdbx_strand_id
1 'polypeptide(L)'
;SMAALLNATKNTDTYNAHDIMRTLYPEVSEQDLPNCSTFPNQMIEYGKSQGRDIYYQEGVPSYEQVDQLTKDNVGIMILAQSVSQNPNDPHLGHALAVVGNAKINDQEKLIYWNPWDTELSIQDADSSLLHLSFNRDYNWYGSMIGY
;
A
#
# COMPACT_ATOMS: atom_id res chain seq x y z
N SER A 1 -4.93 3.22 0.53
CA SER A 1 -3.98 2.50 1.39
C SER A 1 -3.59 3.29 2.63
N MET A 2 -2.95 4.47 2.53
CA MET A 2 -2.56 5.27 3.71
C MET A 2 -3.71 5.53 4.70
N ALA A 3 -4.90 5.92 4.22
CA ALA A 3 -6.06 6.17 5.07
C ALA A 3 -6.45 4.95 5.92
N ALA A 4 -6.53 3.76 5.31
CA ALA A 4 -6.86 2.53 6.00
C ALA A 4 -5.79 2.15 7.04
N LEU A 5 -4.51 2.28 6.69
CA LEU A 5 -3.40 2.00 7.61
C LEU A 5 -3.40 2.97 8.80
N LEU A 6 -3.55 4.29 8.56
CA LEU A 6 -3.61 5.29 9.63
C LEU A 6 -4.84 5.11 10.52
N ASN A 7 -6.01 4.80 9.94
CA ASN A 7 -7.21 4.45 10.70
C ASN A 7 -6.96 3.23 11.59
N ALA A 8 -6.33 2.17 11.06
CA ALA A 8 -6.00 0.98 11.82
C ALA A 8 -5.01 1.28 12.96
N THR A 9 -3.84 1.85 12.63
CA THR A 9 -2.77 2.03 13.63
C THR A 9 -3.04 3.12 14.66
N LYS A 10 -4.01 4.02 14.38
CA LYS A 10 -4.48 5.02 15.35
C LYS A 10 -5.84 4.71 15.94
N ASN A 11 -6.44 3.56 15.59
CA ASN A 11 -7.76 3.15 16.05
C ASN A 11 -8.82 4.28 15.88
N THR A 12 -8.94 4.78 14.66
CA THR A 12 -9.86 5.85 14.26
C THR A 12 -10.48 5.53 12.91
N ASP A 13 -11.50 6.28 12.51
CA ASP A 13 -12.18 6.19 11.21
C ASP A 13 -12.11 7.51 10.40
N THR A 14 -11.39 8.51 10.92
CA THR A 14 -11.38 9.87 10.39
C THR A 14 -10.61 10.03 9.08
N TYR A 15 -9.67 9.14 8.76
CA TYR A 15 -8.88 9.24 7.55
C TYR A 15 -9.63 8.66 6.35
N ASN A 16 -9.65 9.39 5.23
CA ASN A 16 -10.20 8.92 3.96
C ASN A 16 -9.34 9.39 2.79
N ALA A 17 -9.48 8.75 1.63
CA ALA A 17 -8.63 9.04 0.48
C ALA A 17 -8.79 10.47 -0.06
N HIS A 18 -10.02 10.99 -0.08
CA HIS A 18 -10.32 12.33 -0.59
C HIS A 18 -9.55 13.40 0.20
N ASP A 19 -9.64 13.38 1.52
CA ASP A 19 -9.05 14.42 2.37
C ASP A 19 -7.51 14.36 2.36
N ILE A 20 -6.95 13.16 2.23
CA ILE A 20 -5.51 12.99 2.00
C ILE A 20 -5.12 13.63 0.67
N MET A 21 -5.83 13.32 -0.42
CA MET A 21 -5.52 13.88 -1.74
C MET A 21 -5.69 15.40 -1.77
N ARG A 22 -6.74 15.93 -1.13
CA ARG A 22 -6.97 17.37 -0.96
C ARG A 22 -5.85 18.03 -0.16
N THR A 23 -5.28 17.34 0.84
CA THR A 23 -4.11 17.83 1.60
C THR A 23 -2.85 17.87 0.72
N LEU A 24 -2.66 16.88 -0.15
CA LEU A 24 -1.51 16.82 -1.06
C LEU A 24 -1.62 17.81 -2.24
N TYR A 25 -2.84 18.12 -2.67
CA TYR A 25 -3.15 18.95 -3.83
C TYR A 25 -4.18 20.03 -3.50
N PRO A 26 -3.85 20.98 -2.60
CA PRO A 26 -4.81 21.96 -2.09
C PRO A 26 -5.37 22.87 -3.17
N GLU A 27 -4.60 23.16 -4.21
CA GLU A 27 -4.94 24.10 -5.29
C GLU A 27 -5.63 23.44 -6.50
N VAL A 28 -5.69 22.10 -6.55
CA VAL A 28 -6.30 21.38 -7.69
C VAL A 28 -7.82 21.43 -7.59
N SER A 29 -8.52 21.66 -8.70
CA SER A 29 -9.99 21.70 -8.69
C SER A 29 -10.59 20.36 -8.22
N GLU A 30 -11.81 20.37 -7.67
CA GLU A 30 -12.51 19.13 -7.30
C GLU A 30 -12.73 18.20 -8.50
N GLN A 31 -12.83 18.77 -9.70
CA GLN A 31 -12.98 18.00 -10.93
C GLN A 31 -11.69 17.28 -11.35
N ASP A 32 -10.54 17.90 -11.09
CA ASP A 32 -9.23 17.38 -11.50
C ASP A 32 -8.56 16.51 -10.41
N LEU A 33 -8.98 16.64 -9.15
CA LEU A 33 -8.41 15.90 -8.01
C LEU A 33 -8.39 14.37 -8.21
N PRO A 34 -9.43 13.73 -8.78
CA PRO A 34 -9.41 12.28 -9.05
C PRO A 34 -8.32 11.82 -10.04
N ASN A 35 -7.77 12.74 -10.84
CA ASN A 35 -6.71 12.44 -11.81
C ASN A 35 -5.30 12.58 -11.20
N CYS A 36 -5.18 13.16 -10.00
CA CYS A 36 -3.90 13.24 -9.31
C CYS A 36 -3.50 11.88 -8.74
N SER A 37 -2.25 11.48 -8.99
CA SER A 37 -1.63 10.32 -8.36
C SER A 37 -0.89 10.71 -7.08
N THR A 38 -0.28 9.75 -6.38
CA THR A 38 0.56 10.02 -5.21
C THR A 38 1.98 9.48 -5.44
N PHE A 39 2.98 10.26 -5.10
CA PHE A 39 4.39 9.90 -5.25
C PHE A 39 5.06 9.52 -3.90
N PRO A 40 6.13 8.71 -3.92
CA PRO A 40 6.85 8.28 -2.72
C PRO A 40 7.21 9.38 -1.70
N ASN A 41 7.68 10.53 -2.18
CA ASN A 41 8.01 11.66 -1.32
C ASN A 41 6.77 12.25 -0.62
N GLN A 42 5.65 12.36 -1.32
CA GLN A 42 4.38 12.85 -0.75
C GLN A 42 3.84 11.88 0.32
N MET A 43 4.00 10.57 0.10
CA MET A 43 3.62 9.55 1.08
C MET A 43 4.40 9.73 2.39
N ILE A 44 5.71 9.95 2.29
CA ILE A 44 6.58 10.19 3.44
C ILE A 44 6.22 11.49 4.16
N GLU A 45 6.10 12.61 3.42
CA GLU A 45 5.77 13.91 4.01
C GLU A 45 4.37 13.93 4.62
N TYR A 46 3.39 13.26 4.00
CA TYR A 46 2.07 13.09 4.59
C TYR A 46 2.14 12.28 5.89
N GLY A 47 2.86 11.15 5.91
CA GLY A 47 3.08 10.37 7.14
C GLY A 47 3.70 11.21 8.26
N LYS A 48 4.72 12.02 7.96
CA LYS A 48 5.33 12.96 8.94
C LYS A 48 4.31 13.95 9.50
N SER A 49 3.46 14.53 8.65
CA SER A 49 2.39 15.44 9.10
C SER A 49 1.40 14.77 10.06
N GLN A 50 1.29 13.44 10.00
CA GLN A 50 0.45 12.62 10.87
C GLN A 50 1.21 12.04 12.07
N GLY A 51 2.45 12.44 12.34
CA GLY A 51 3.25 11.94 13.46
C GLY A 51 3.74 10.50 13.24
N ARG A 52 4.02 10.12 11.99
CA ARG A 52 4.62 8.84 11.60
C ARG A 52 5.94 9.09 10.88
N ASP A 53 6.95 8.26 11.18
CA ASP A 53 8.22 8.27 10.46
C ASP A 53 8.20 7.17 9.39
N ILE A 54 7.98 7.57 8.14
CA ILE A 54 7.84 6.64 7.02
C ILE A 54 9.18 6.48 6.32
N TYR A 55 9.58 5.24 6.09
CA TYR A 55 10.75 4.91 5.29
C TYR A 55 10.39 3.98 4.14
N TYR A 56 11.13 4.12 3.04
CA TYR A 56 11.06 3.21 1.92
C TYR A 56 11.95 1.99 2.17
N GLN A 57 11.42 0.80 1.88
CA GLN A 57 12.18 -0.44 1.83
C GLN A 57 12.02 -1.06 0.44
N GLU A 58 13.13 -1.44 -0.19
CA GLU A 58 13.12 -2.13 -1.48
C GLU A 58 12.70 -3.59 -1.31
N GLY A 59 11.94 -4.11 -2.28
CA GLY A 59 11.47 -5.49 -2.31
C GLY A 59 10.29 -5.81 -1.38
N VAL A 60 9.96 -7.10 -1.31
CA VAL A 60 8.92 -7.63 -0.42
C VAL A 60 9.52 -7.80 0.98
N PRO A 61 8.91 -7.27 2.05
CA PRO A 61 9.32 -7.54 3.43
C PRO A 61 9.14 -9.03 3.75
N SER A 62 10.05 -9.61 4.54
CA SER A 62 9.95 -11.04 4.91
C SER A 62 8.71 -11.32 5.75
N TYR A 63 8.28 -12.58 5.79
CA TYR A 63 7.15 -13.01 6.62
C TYR A 63 7.32 -12.61 8.09
N GLU A 64 8.52 -12.83 8.66
CA GLU A 64 8.83 -12.47 10.05
C GLU A 64 8.89 -10.96 10.26
N GLN A 65 9.34 -10.21 9.26
CA GLN A 65 9.33 -8.75 9.32
C GLN A 65 7.89 -8.23 9.37
N VAL A 66 7.00 -8.76 8.52
CA VAL A 66 5.57 -8.41 8.56
C VAL A 66 4.96 -8.83 9.89
N ASP A 67 5.28 -10.01 10.41
CA ASP A 67 4.80 -10.49 11.71
C ASP A 67 5.18 -9.54 12.85
N GLN A 68 6.45 -9.13 12.92
CA GLN A 68 6.94 -8.21 13.95
C GLN A 68 6.30 -6.83 13.82
N LEU A 69 6.31 -6.23 12.61
CA LEU A 69 5.73 -4.91 12.39
C LEU A 69 4.22 -4.89 12.65
N THR A 70 3.50 -5.96 12.29
CA THR A 70 2.06 -6.08 12.56
C THR A 70 1.79 -6.16 14.07
N LYS A 71 2.59 -6.93 14.83
CA LYS A 71 2.50 -6.98 16.30
C LYS A 71 2.81 -5.64 16.97
N ASP A 72 3.74 -4.89 16.39
CA ASP A 72 4.09 -3.54 16.84
C ASP A 72 3.10 -2.46 16.36
N ASN A 73 2.03 -2.86 15.66
CA ASN A 73 1.00 -1.99 15.10
C ASN A 73 1.59 -0.91 14.16
N VAL A 74 2.53 -1.33 13.30
CA VAL A 74 3.18 -0.50 12.28
C VAL A 74 2.66 -0.88 10.89
N GLY A 75 2.03 0.08 10.22
CA GLY A 75 1.42 -0.13 8.90
C GLY A 75 2.44 -0.18 7.77
N ILE A 76 2.21 -1.09 6.83
CA ILE A 76 3.04 -1.29 5.63
C ILE A 76 2.17 -1.06 4.39
N MET A 77 2.56 -0.10 3.56
CA MET A 77 1.96 0.12 2.24
C MET A 77 2.81 -0.55 1.18
N ILE A 78 2.17 -1.34 0.33
CA ILE A 78 2.77 -2.00 -0.83
C ILE A 78 2.89 -0.98 -1.96
N LEU A 79 4.06 -0.91 -2.60
CA LEU A 79 4.26 -0.21 -3.86
C LEU A 79 4.46 -1.25 -4.97
N ALA A 80 3.54 -1.24 -5.92
CA ALA A 80 3.47 -2.22 -6.99
C ALA A 80 3.43 -1.55 -8.36
N GLN A 81 3.96 -2.21 -9.38
CA GLN A 81 3.93 -1.74 -10.75
C GLN A 81 3.51 -2.86 -11.70
N SER A 82 2.74 -2.53 -12.73
CA SER A 82 2.34 -3.51 -13.76
C SER A 82 3.56 -4.22 -14.35
N VAL A 83 3.47 -5.55 -14.51
CA VAL A 83 4.51 -6.40 -15.12
C VAL A 83 4.57 -6.24 -16.65
N SER A 84 3.74 -5.36 -17.22
CA SER A 84 3.62 -5.13 -18.66
C SER A 84 4.96 -5.19 -19.39
N GLN A 85 5.06 -6.13 -20.34
CA GLN A 85 6.22 -6.30 -21.22
C GLN A 85 6.34 -5.19 -22.27
N ASN A 86 5.44 -4.20 -22.27
CA ASN A 86 5.39 -3.16 -23.28
C ASN A 86 6.08 -1.89 -22.77
N PRO A 87 7.23 -1.48 -23.34
CA PRO A 87 7.92 -0.24 -22.98
C PRO A 87 7.15 1.04 -23.32
N ASN A 88 6.02 0.94 -24.04
CA ASN A 88 5.09 2.05 -24.30
C ASN A 88 3.83 2.01 -23.40
N ASP A 89 3.68 0.99 -22.57
CA ASP A 89 2.60 0.93 -21.59
C ASP A 89 3.05 1.74 -20.37
N PRO A 90 2.40 2.88 -20.07
CA PRO A 90 2.76 3.68 -18.91
C PRO A 90 2.77 2.77 -17.70
N HIS A 91 3.90 2.67 -16.98
CA HIS A 91 3.98 1.88 -15.76
C HIS A 91 2.83 2.27 -14.84
N LEU A 92 1.78 1.44 -14.82
CA LEU A 92 0.63 1.65 -13.96
C LEU A 92 1.13 1.35 -12.55
N GLY A 93 1.43 2.40 -11.80
CA GLY A 93 1.75 2.30 -10.39
C GLY A 93 0.48 2.05 -9.60
N HIS A 94 0.53 1.15 -8.64
CA HIS A 94 -0.58 0.86 -7.74
C HIS A 94 -0.08 0.69 -6.30
N ALA A 95 -0.90 1.10 -5.35
CA ALA A 95 -0.55 1.06 -3.94
C ALA A 95 -1.60 0.27 -3.15
N LEU A 96 -1.16 -0.73 -2.39
CA LEU A 96 -2.02 -1.62 -1.59
C LEU A 96 -1.63 -1.54 -0.10
N ALA A 97 -2.44 -2.09 0.80
CA ALA A 97 -2.15 -2.09 2.23
C ALA A 97 -1.88 -3.52 2.71
N VAL A 98 -0.76 -3.76 3.40
CA VAL A 98 -0.59 -5.01 4.16
C VAL A 98 -1.51 -4.95 5.38
N VAL A 99 -2.18 -6.06 5.66
CA VAL A 99 -3.09 -6.23 6.80
C VAL A 99 -2.50 -7.17 7.85
N GLY A 100 -1.63 -8.09 7.43
CA GLY A 100 -0.88 -8.96 8.32
C GLY A 100 -0.29 -10.15 7.59
N ASN A 101 -0.08 -11.23 8.32
CA ASN A 101 0.52 -12.47 7.85
C ASN A 101 -0.22 -13.68 8.45
N ALA A 102 -0.17 -14.81 7.77
CA ALA A 102 -0.80 -16.06 8.22
C ALA A 102 -0.02 -17.28 7.75
N LYS A 103 -0.22 -18.41 8.42
CA LYS A 103 0.25 -19.71 7.95
C LYS A 103 -0.95 -20.54 7.55
N ILE A 104 -1.04 -20.88 6.26
CA ILE A 104 -2.16 -21.63 5.69
C ILE A 104 -1.58 -22.87 5.02
N ASN A 105 -2.01 -24.06 5.46
CA ASN A 105 -1.47 -25.35 4.99
C ASN A 105 0.06 -25.42 5.09
N ASP A 106 0.60 -25.01 6.23
CA ASP A 106 2.03 -24.92 6.52
C ASP A 106 2.86 -23.97 5.63
N GLN A 107 2.22 -23.18 4.77
CA GLN A 107 2.86 -22.17 3.94
C GLN A 107 2.65 -20.77 4.52
N GLU A 108 3.72 -19.97 4.50
CA GLU A 108 3.72 -18.58 4.92
C GLU A 108 3.06 -17.69 3.87
N LYS A 109 2.10 -16.90 4.32
CA LYS A 109 1.29 -16.00 3.49
C LYS A 109 1.28 -14.59 4.07
N LEU A 110 1.21 -13.61 3.19
CA LEU A 110 0.91 -12.22 3.52
C LEU A 110 -0.56 -11.93 3.19
N ILE A 111 -1.23 -11.17 4.05
CA ILE A 111 -2.61 -10.73 3.85
C ILE A 111 -2.57 -9.25 3.49
N TYR A 112 -3.26 -8.86 2.43
CA TYR A 112 -3.29 -7.47 1.98
C TYR A 112 -4.68 -7.06 1.52
N TRP A 113 -4.89 -5.75 1.44
CA TRP A 113 -6.07 -5.13 0.89
C TRP A 113 -5.71 -4.32 -0.36
N ASN A 114 -6.37 -4.65 -1.47
CA ASN A 114 -6.34 -3.88 -2.70
C ASN A 114 -7.47 -2.84 -2.66
N PRO A 115 -7.19 -1.54 -2.84
CA PRO A 115 -8.22 -0.49 -2.81
C PRO A 115 -9.37 -0.64 -3.82
N TRP A 116 -9.22 -1.48 -4.85
CA TRP A 116 -10.31 -1.79 -5.79
C TRP A 116 -11.27 -2.85 -5.27
N ASP A 117 -10.88 -3.60 -4.24
CA ASP A 117 -11.63 -4.74 -3.71
C ASP A 117 -12.35 -4.37 -2.42
N THR A 118 -13.45 -5.08 -2.15
CA THR A 118 -14.22 -4.98 -0.89
C THR A 118 -13.84 -6.07 0.12
N GLU A 119 -12.87 -6.91 -0.24
CA GLU A 119 -12.40 -8.06 0.54
C GLU A 119 -10.87 -8.06 0.63
N LEU A 120 -10.32 -8.89 1.52
CA LEU A 120 -8.88 -9.10 1.65
C LEU A 120 -8.37 -10.14 0.64
N SER A 121 -7.10 -10.04 0.31
CA SER A 121 -6.37 -10.98 -0.55
C SER A 121 -5.22 -11.62 0.20
N ILE A 122 -4.78 -12.79 -0.28
CA ILE A 122 -3.70 -13.58 0.30
C ILE A 122 -2.62 -13.76 -0.77
N GLN A 123 -1.38 -13.50 -0.39
CA GLN A 123 -0.19 -13.62 -1.23
C GLN A 123 0.77 -14.64 -0.61
N ASP A 124 1.44 -15.44 -1.43
CA ASP A 124 2.54 -16.29 -0.98
C ASP A 124 3.72 -15.41 -0.57
N ALA A 125 4.25 -15.57 0.65
CA ALA A 125 5.21 -14.63 1.23
C ALA A 125 6.56 -14.58 0.48
N ASP A 126 6.88 -15.60 -0.31
CA ASP A 126 8.06 -15.70 -1.16
C ASP A 126 7.84 -15.20 -2.61
N SER A 127 6.64 -14.72 -2.94
CA SER A 127 6.30 -14.18 -4.26
C SER A 127 6.17 -12.67 -4.26
N SER A 128 6.84 -12.01 -5.22
CA SER A 128 6.66 -10.58 -5.51
C SER A 128 5.61 -10.31 -6.59
N LEU A 129 5.03 -11.36 -7.19
CA LEU A 129 4.00 -11.22 -8.23
C LEU A 129 2.62 -11.21 -7.59
N LEU A 130 1.97 -10.05 -7.57
CA LEU A 130 0.61 -9.86 -7.09
C LEU A 130 -0.36 -10.14 -8.24
N HIS A 131 -1.19 -11.17 -8.08
CA HIS A 131 -2.31 -11.46 -8.96
C HIS A 131 -3.54 -10.70 -8.47
N LEU A 132 -3.76 -9.50 -9.03
CA LEU A 132 -4.85 -8.62 -8.62
C LEU A 132 -6.16 -8.97 -9.33
N SER A 133 -7.26 -8.43 -8.79
CA SER A 133 -8.55 -8.34 -9.46
C SER A 133 -8.42 -7.93 -10.94
N PHE A 134 -9.33 -8.39 -11.80
CA PHE A 134 -9.32 -8.15 -13.26
C PHE A 134 -8.15 -8.80 -14.02
N ASN A 135 -7.57 -9.89 -13.48
CA ASN A 135 -6.50 -10.65 -14.12
C ASN A 135 -5.29 -9.78 -14.48
N ARG A 136 -4.85 -8.96 -13.52
CA ARG A 136 -3.73 -8.04 -13.68
C ARG A 136 -2.56 -8.45 -12.78
N ASP A 137 -1.40 -8.54 -13.39
CA ASP A 137 -0.17 -8.91 -12.71
C ASP A 137 0.67 -7.67 -12.41
N TYR A 138 0.99 -7.49 -11.14
CA TYR A 138 1.81 -6.39 -10.64
C TYR A 138 2.99 -6.94 -9.85
N ASN A 139 4.17 -6.37 -10.06
CA ASN A 139 5.34 -6.66 -9.24
C ASN A 139 5.36 -5.74 -8.01
N TRP A 140 5.36 -6.33 -6.82
CA TRP A 140 5.67 -5.63 -5.56
C TRP A 140 7.17 -5.33 -5.54
N TYR A 141 7.53 -4.10 -5.90
CA TYR A 141 8.92 -3.67 -6.02
C TYR A 141 9.47 -3.01 -4.74
N GLY A 142 8.59 -2.52 -3.86
CA GLY A 142 8.99 -1.95 -2.57
C GLY A 142 7.82 -1.62 -1.66
N SER A 143 8.13 -1.06 -0.50
CA SER A 143 7.16 -0.74 0.54
C SER A 143 7.44 0.60 1.20
N MET A 144 6.38 1.26 1.64
CA MET A 144 6.46 2.37 2.59
C MET A 144 6.03 1.85 3.96
N ILE A 145 6.95 1.85 4.91
CA ILE A 145 6.75 1.28 6.26
C ILE A 145 6.71 2.43 7.27
N GLY A 146 5.76 2.38 8.20
CA GLY A 146 5.69 3.31 9.33
C GLY A 146 4.32 3.94 9.60
N TYR A 147 3.28 3.58 8.86
CA TYR A 147 1.94 4.18 8.99
C TYR A 147 1.26 3.85 10.32
#